data_AF-A0A5N9G9Z9-F1
#
_entry.id   AF-A0A5N9G9Z9-F1
#
_cell.length_a   1.000
_cell.length_b   1.000
_cell.length_c   1.000
_cell.angle_alpha   90.00
_cell.angle_beta   90.00
_cell.angle_gamma   90.00
#
_symmetry.space_group_name_H-M   'P 1'
#
loop_
_entity.id
_entity.type
_entity.pdbx_description
1 polymer ?
#
loop_
_entity_poly.entity_id
_entity_poly.type
_entity_poly.pdbx_seq_one_letter_code
_entity_poly.pdbx_strand_id
1 'polypeptide(L)'
;MKSVTIDRDKRLRDEPHTGHNRWHPDVPPIVEVAPGEEVVLETRDASDGQIKPNTTEADFDSFDTKVSHPLTGPVYVQGAKPGDLLEIEYVNVEPQSRAWTRVRPGSGFLRDIYTEPYLAHWNIADGWATSPQIPGVRIPNGSFMGTAGLAPSHDQLREWTRREADLVDRGGTAAPPDPEDAVPSEGPVANDGARTIPPRENCGNADAKQLTTGSKLFVPVAVKGALYSAGDGHFAQGDSECCITAIEMGATVTVRFKVHEGEAAAKNIRFPRFAHPGYFLPPEWAAPRNFIATMGFPIRDDGTNESEDVALAARHALLNMIRLLQERGYSAVQAYVICSVAVDLKISNIVDLPNVTVSAFLPEGIFVWRKSHGNSEHTDDCPARGSDCRWRSNCVDALPSIGPPKSDRAIYRFGEVARKGEYA
;
A
#
# COMPACT_ATOMS: atom_id res chain seq x y z
N MET A 1 1.91 29.66 6.73
CA MET A 1 2.33 28.39 6.11
C MET A 1 1.50 28.21 4.85
N LYS A 2 2.10 27.81 3.73
CA LYS A 2 1.33 27.56 2.50
C LYS A 2 0.54 26.27 2.67
N SER A 3 -0.66 26.19 2.10
CA SER A 3 -1.50 25.00 2.26
C SER A 3 -2.43 24.79 1.07
N VAL A 4 -2.78 23.53 0.84
CA VAL A 4 -3.91 23.12 0.01
C VAL A 4 -4.89 22.41 0.92
N THR A 5 -6.04 23.03 1.15
CA THR A 5 -7.14 22.50 1.97
C THR A 5 -8.24 21.97 1.06
N ILE A 6 -8.98 20.96 1.52
CA ILE A 6 -10.04 20.31 0.74
C ILE A 6 -11.31 20.14 1.59
N ASP A 7 -12.44 19.98 0.91
CA ASP A 7 -13.63 19.42 1.56
C ASP A 7 -13.57 17.88 1.44
N ARG A 8 -13.33 17.20 2.57
CA ARG A 8 -13.23 15.73 2.63
C ARG A 8 -14.57 15.02 2.44
N ASP A 9 -15.69 15.74 2.50
CA ASP A 9 -17.00 15.19 2.17
C ASP A 9 -17.28 15.20 0.66
N LYS A 10 -16.51 15.99 -0.11
CA LYS A 10 -16.58 16.04 -1.57
C LYS A 10 -15.53 15.16 -2.25
N ARG A 11 -15.84 14.74 -3.47
CA ARG A 11 -14.93 13.98 -4.32
C ARG A 11 -13.99 14.88 -5.09
N LEU A 12 -12.85 14.35 -5.55
CA LEU A 12 -11.86 15.14 -6.29
C LEU A 12 -12.46 15.77 -7.56
N ARG A 13 -13.37 15.08 -8.25
CA ARG A 13 -14.06 15.62 -9.44
C ARG A 13 -14.91 16.87 -9.16
N ASP A 14 -15.37 17.03 -7.92
CA ASP A 14 -16.16 18.18 -7.48
C ASP A 14 -15.25 19.35 -7.05
N GLU A 15 -13.96 19.08 -6.82
CA GLU A 15 -12.92 20.05 -6.47
C GLU A 15 -11.64 19.87 -7.31
N PRO A 16 -11.73 19.92 -8.66
CA PRO A 16 -10.62 19.56 -9.56
C PRO A 16 -9.42 20.53 -9.49
N HIS A 17 -9.59 21.67 -8.82
CA HIS A 17 -8.54 22.65 -8.57
C HIS A 17 -7.67 22.29 -7.35
N THR A 18 -8.00 21.22 -6.63
CA THR A 18 -7.28 20.76 -5.42
C THR A 18 -6.31 19.62 -5.69
N GLY A 19 -6.40 18.97 -6.85
CA GLY A 19 -5.65 17.75 -7.11
C GLY A 19 -5.80 17.18 -8.51
N HIS A 20 -5.26 15.97 -8.68
CA HIS A 20 -5.38 15.15 -9.90
C HIS A 20 -5.31 13.66 -9.54
N ASN A 21 -5.69 12.78 -10.47
CA ASN A 21 -5.55 11.32 -10.29
C ASN A 21 -4.83 10.64 -11.47
N ARG A 22 -4.01 11.41 -12.19
CA ARG A 22 -3.23 10.97 -13.34
C ARG A 22 -1.86 11.64 -13.33
N TRP A 23 -0.79 10.86 -13.44
CA TRP A 23 0.54 11.42 -13.61
C TRP A 23 0.70 11.99 -15.02
N HIS A 24 0.87 13.30 -15.11
CA HIS A 24 1.09 14.00 -16.38
C HIS A 24 1.96 15.27 -16.17
N PRO A 25 2.90 15.60 -17.07
CA PRO A 25 3.75 16.81 -16.96
C PRO A 25 2.97 18.13 -16.95
N ASP A 26 1.81 18.15 -17.60
CA ASP A 26 1.04 19.37 -17.85
C ASP A 26 -0.06 19.64 -16.79
N VAL A 27 -0.08 18.91 -15.68
CA VAL A 27 -0.97 19.27 -14.56
C VAL A 27 -0.50 20.62 -13.98
N PRO A 28 -1.34 21.66 -13.96
CA PRO A 28 -0.93 22.98 -13.48
C PRO A 28 -0.66 22.94 -11.97
N PRO A 29 0.38 23.63 -11.48
CA PRO A 29 0.64 23.69 -10.05
C PRO A 29 -0.44 24.48 -9.31
N ILE A 30 -0.79 24.02 -8.12
CA ILE A 30 -1.82 24.63 -7.25
C ILE A 30 -1.19 25.66 -6.30
N VAL A 31 0.02 25.35 -5.82
CA VAL A 31 0.76 26.20 -4.89
C VAL A 31 2.25 26.16 -5.22
N GLU A 32 2.93 27.28 -5.00
CA GLU A 32 4.36 27.42 -5.25
C GLU A 32 5.09 27.68 -3.94
N VAL A 33 6.23 27.03 -3.71
CA VAL A 33 7.05 27.12 -2.50
C VAL A 33 8.52 27.34 -2.84
N ALA A 34 9.23 28.10 -1.99
CA ALA A 34 10.69 28.14 -2.04
C ALA A 34 11.28 26.91 -1.31
N PRO A 35 12.48 26.41 -1.70
CA PRO A 35 13.17 25.40 -0.91
C PRO A 35 13.32 25.83 0.57
N GLY A 36 13.06 24.91 1.49
CA GLY A 36 13.05 25.17 2.93
C GLY A 36 11.69 25.66 3.48
N GLU A 37 10.75 26.11 2.65
CA GLU A 37 9.40 26.42 3.09
C GLU A 37 8.58 25.14 3.31
N GLU A 38 7.75 25.15 4.37
CA GLU A 38 6.77 24.10 4.63
C GLU A 38 5.47 24.35 3.87
N VAL A 39 4.87 23.27 3.38
CA VAL A 39 3.52 23.25 2.82
C VAL A 39 2.69 22.12 3.44
N VAL A 40 1.43 22.43 3.72
CA VAL A 40 0.45 21.49 4.26
C VAL A 40 -0.49 21.05 3.14
N LEU A 41 -0.68 19.75 2.98
CA LEU A 41 -1.61 19.18 2.01
C LEU A 41 -2.64 18.33 2.75
N GLU A 42 -3.91 18.70 2.65
CA GLU A 42 -5.01 17.82 3.05
C GLU A 42 -5.33 16.85 1.91
N THR A 43 -5.49 15.58 2.23
CA THR A 43 -5.68 14.49 1.25
C THR A 43 -6.96 13.73 1.52
N ARG A 44 -7.56 13.23 0.44
CA ARG A 44 -8.66 12.25 0.46
C ARG A 44 -8.06 10.85 0.65
N ASP A 45 -8.87 9.91 1.11
CA ASP A 45 -8.48 8.50 1.11
C ASP A 45 -8.44 7.94 -0.33
N ALA A 46 -7.82 6.77 -0.49
CA ALA A 46 -7.60 6.12 -1.79
C ALA A 46 -8.87 5.85 -2.60
N SER A 47 -10.04 5.79 -1.95
CA SER A 47 -11.34 5.56 -2.59
C SER A 47 -11.98 6.84 -3.13
N ASP A 48 -11.34 8.01 -2.96
CA ASP A 48 -11.91 9.32 -3.28
C ASP A 48 -13.21 9.58 -2.49
N GLY A 49 -13.19 9.21 -1.21
CA GLY A 49 -14.31 9.43 -0.28
C GLY A 49 -15.54 8.56 -0.56
N GLN A 50 -15.42 7.50 -1.37
CA GLN A 50 -16.54 6.58 -1.66
C GLN A 50 -16.87 5.67 -0.48
N ILE A 51 -15.87 5.29 0.33
CA ILE A 51 -16.09 4.49 1.54
C ILE A 51 -16.47 5.42 2.71
N LYS A 52 -17.74 5.36 3.08
CA LYS A 52 -18.34 6.10 4.19
C LYS A 52 -18.50 5.18 5.42
N PRO A 53 -18.75 5.72 6.62
CA PRO A 53 -18.82 4.92 7.86
C PRO A 53 -19.85 3.79 7.87
N ASN A 54 -20.90 3.90 7.06
CA ASN A 54 -21.98 2.92 6.93
C ASN A 54 -21.86 2.07 5.66
N THR A 55 -20.80 2.26 4.86
CA THR A 55 -20.54 1.45 3.67
C THR A 55 -20.34 0.00 4.06
N THR A 56 -20.88 -0.89 3.23
CA THR A 56 -20.72 -2.34 3.31
C THR A 56 -20.21 -2.87 1.97
N GLU A 57 -19.87 -4.16 1.93
CA GLU A 57 -19.46 -4.86 0.71
C GLU A 57 -20.54 -4.80 -0.39
N ALA A 58 -21.81 -4.69 -0.02
CA ALA A 58 -22.94 -4.58 -0.96
C ALA A 58 -22.93 -3.29 -1.78
N ASP A 59 -22.20 -2.26 -1.32
CA ASP A 59 -22.11 -0.97 -2.01
C ASP A 59 -21.02 -0.96 -3.09
N PHE A 60 -20.12 -1.95 -3.10
CA PHE A 60 -18.91 -1.92 -3.95
C PHE A 60 -19.21 -1.87 -5.44
N ASP A 61 -20.30 -2.51 -5.89
CA ASP A 61 -20.70 -2.51 -7.31
C ASP A 61 -21.16 -1.12 -7.80
N SER A 62 -21.44 -0.20 -6.87
CA SER A 62 -21.83 1.18 -7.18
C SER A 62 -20.65 2.15 -7.26
N PHE A 63 -19.43 1.69 -6.96
CA PHE A 63 -18.26 2.55 -6.90
C PHE A 63 -17.65 2.80 -8.29
N ASP A 64 -17.25 4.04 -8.51
CA ASP A 64 -16.39 4.43 -9.61
C ASP A 64 -15.02 3.76 -9.43
N THR A 65 -14.52 3.12 -10.50
CA THR A 65 -13.39 2.18 -10.40
C THR A 65 -12.03 2.77 -10.79
N LYS A 66 -12.02 3.97 -11.41
CA LYS A 66 -10.80 4.60 -11.96
C LYS A 66 -10.38 5.88 -11.23
N VAL A 67 -10.99 6.11 -10.07
CA VAL A 67 -10.79 7.30 -9.23
C VAL A 67 -9.45 7.28 -8.50
N SER A 68 -8.97 6.09 -8.13
CA SER A 68 -7.76 5.92 -7.35
C SER A 68 -6.53 6.31 -8.17
N HIS A 69 -5.60 7.09 -7.62
CA HIS A 69 -5.58 7.75 -6.30
C HIS A 69 -5.88 9.25 -6.45
N PRO A 70 -6.76 9.86 -5.64
CA PRO A 70 -6.94 11.30 -5.63
C PRO A 70 -5.75 11.98 -4.93
N LEU A 71 -4.87 12.61 -5.71
CA LEU A 71 -3.66 13.25 -5.20
C LEU A 71 -3.87 14.76 -5.03
N THR A 72 -3.49 15.29 -3.87
CA THR A 72 -3.45 16.73 -3.62
C THR A 72 -2.15 17.32 -4.16
N GLY A 73 -2.24 18.42 -4.89
CA GLY A 73 -1.13 19.05 -5.61
C GLY A 73 -1.41 19.16 -7.12
N PRO A 74 -0.45 19.62 -7.94
CA PRO A 74 0.97 19.66 -7.65
C PRO A 74 1.46 20.91 -6.90
N VAL A 75 2.49 20.72 -6.08
CA VAL A 75 3.30 21.77 -5.47
C VAL A 75 4.48 22.08 -6.41
N TYR A 76 4.62 23.34 -6.80
CA TYR A 76 5.77 23.82 -7.57
C TYR A 76 6.90 24.26 -6.63
N VAL A 77 8.08 23.65 -6.76
CA VAL A 77 9.28 23.99 -5.98
C VAL A 77 10.18 24.92 -6.78
N GLN A 78 10.38 26.14 -6.29
CA GLN A 78 11.21 27.14 -6.96
C GLN A 78 12.65 26.64 -7.17
N GLY A 79 13.18 26.88 -8.36
CA GLY A 79 14.55 26.52 -8.74
C GLY A 79 14.74 25.06 -9.17
N ALA A 80 13.84 24.14 -8.83
CA ALA A 80 13.94 22.74 -9.25
C ALA A 80 13.81 22.62 -10.78
N LYS A 81 14.73 21.88 -11.39
CA LYS A 81 14.78 21.64 -12.85
C LYS A 81 15.19 20.20 -13.17
N PRO A 82 14.93 19.73 -14.41
CA PRO A 82 15.31 18.38 -14.82
C PRO A 82 16.80 18.09 -14.57
N GLY A 83 17.10 16.93 -13.96
CA GLY A 83 18.45 16.52 -13.60
C GLY A 83 18.85 16.80 -12.15
N ASP A 84 18.07 17.59 -11.42
CA ASP A 84 18.21 17.75 -9.96
C ASP A 84 17.69 16.50 -9.22
N LEU A 85 18.07 16.36 -7.95
CA LEU A 85 17.43 15.44 -7.01
C LEU A 85 16.62 16.27 -6.00
N LEU A 86 15.32 16.02 -5.89
CA LEU A 86 14.48 16.68 -4.89
C LEU A 86 14.46 15.83 -3.62
N GLU A 87 14.87 16.42 -2.50
CA GLU A 87 14.65 15.88 -1.15
C GLU A 87 13.33 16.43 -0.62
N ILE A 88 12.47 15.54 -0.16
CA ILE A 88 11.14 15.80 0.41
C ILE A 88 11.19 15.28 1.84
N GLU A 89 11.22 16.19 2.81
CA GLU A 89 11.17 15.90 4.23
C GLU A 89 9.70 15.85 4.67
N TYR A 90 9.27 14.72 5.23
CA TYR A 90 7.94 14.57 5.83
C TYR A 90 7.98 15.12 7.25
N VAL A 91 7.64 16.41 7.42
CA VAL A 91 7.68 17.10 8.70
C VAL A 91 6.61 16.57 9.65
N ASN A 92 5.43 16.26 9.12
CA ASN A 92 4.36 15.62 9.88
C ASN A 92 3.37 14.88 8.95
N VAL A 93 2.80 13.79 9.44
CA VAL A 93 1.65 13.08 8.82
C VAL A 93 0.60 12.89 9.90
N GLU A 94 -0.53 13.58 9.76
CA GLU A 94 -1.64 13.54 10.70
C GLU A 94 -2.77 12.65 10.17
N PRO A 95 -3.10 11.56 10.87
CA PRO A 95 -4.18 10.68 10.47
C PRO A 95 -5.56 11.29 10.72
N GLN A 96 -6.54 10.95 9.87
CA GLN A 96 -7.94 11.12 10.21
C GLN A 96 -8.39 10.10 11.27
N SER A 97 -9.53 10.34 11.91
CA SER A 97 -10.06 9.48 12.97
C SER A 97 -10.74 8.20 12.46
N ARG A 98 -10.97 8.10 11.15
CA ARG A 98 -11.65 6.98 10.49
C ARG A 98 -10.84 6.51 9.30
N ALA A 99 -10.80 5.19 9.15
CA ALA A 99 -10.05 4.52 8.10
C ALA A 99 -10.73 3.22 7.68
N TRP A 100 -10.25 2.59 6.62
CA TRP A 100 -10.81 1.35 6.10
C TRP A 100 -9.74 0.43 5.50
N THR A 101 -10.04 -0.86 5.40
CA THR A 101 -9.26 -1.82 4.60
C THR A 101 -10.24 -2.67 3.82
N ARG A 102 -10.00 -2.93 2.54
CA ARG A 102 -10.90 -3.77 1.74
C ARG A 102 -10.17 -4.90 1.02
N VAL A 103 -10.85 -6.02 0.89
CA VAL A 103 -10.48 -7.07 -0.07
C VAL A 103 -11.35 -6.87 -1.30
N ARG A 104 -10.73 -6.71 -2.46
CA ARG A 104 -11.43 -6.59 -3.75
C ARG A 104 -11.25 -7.88 -4.55
N PRO A 105 -12.34 -8.56 -4.95
CA PRO A 105 -12.27 -9.74 -5.82
C PRO A 105 -11.38 -9.53 -7.05
N GLY A 106 -10.59 -10.56 -7.40
CA GLY A 106 -9.66 -10.52 -8.53
C GLY A 106 -8.40 -9.69 -8.29
N SER A 107 -8.18 -9.19 -7.07
CA SER A 107 -7.04 -8.33 -6.72
C SER A 107 -6.35 -8.78 -5.44
N GLY A 108 -5.11 -8.34 -5.26
CA GLY A 108 -4.26 -8.73 -4.14
C GLY A 108 -3.27 -9.81 -4.51
N PHE A 109 -2.37 -10.08 -3.59
CA PHE A 109 -1.33 -11.09 -3.76
C PHE A 109 -1.90 -12.52 -3.76
N LEU A 110 -3.02 -12.73 -3.05
CA LEU A 110 -3.75 -13.99 -2.96
C LEU A 110 -5.14 -13.92 -3.64
N ARG A 111 -5.23 -13.14 -4.73
CA ARG A 111 -6.47 -12.87 -5.49
C ARG A 111 -7.23 -14.09 -6.00
N ASP A 112 -6.55 -15.21 -6.14
CA ASP A 112 -7.10 -16.48 -6.59
C ASP A 112 -7.66 -17.35 -5.44
N ILE A 113 -7.38 -16.97 -4.18
CA ILE A 113 -7.89 -17.64 -2.98
C ILE A 113 -9.00 -16.80 -2.33
N TYR A 114 -8.80 -15.49 -2.27
CA TYR A 114 -9.75 -14.56 -1.67
C TYR A 114 -10.58 -13.86 -2.75
N THR A 115 -11.65 -14.52 -3.14
CA THR A 115 -12.52 -14.10 -4.25
C THR A 115 -13.76 -13.34 -3.81
N GLU A 116 -14.04 -13.27 -2.51
CA GLU A 116 -15.18 -12.54 -1.95
C GLU A 116 -14.75 -11.17 -1.42
N PRO A 117 -15.62 -10.14 -1.53
CA PRO A 117 -15.34 -8.84 -0.97
C PRO A 117 -15.34 -8.87 0.56
N TYR A 118 -14.58 -7.97 1.17
CA TYR A 118 -14.57 -7.77 2.61
C TYR A 118 -14.22 -6.32 2.94
N LEU A 119 -14.84 -5.74 3.96
CA LEU A 119 -14.56 -4.39 4.44
C LEU A 119 -14.35 -4.36 5.96
N ALA A 120 -13.17 -3.91 6.38
CA ALA A 120 -12.92 -3.54 7.77
C ALA A 120 -12.96 -2.03 7.91
N HIS A 121 -13.80 -1.53 8.83
CA HIS A 121 -13.77 -0.14 9.26
C HIS A 121 -12.90 -0.01 10.50
N TRP A 122 -12.04 1.01 10.52
CA TRP A 122 -11.10 1.26 11.61
C TRP A 122 -11.43 2.58 12.30
N ASN A 123 -11.49 2.53 13.63
CA ASN A 123 -11.54 3.72 14.49
C ASN A 123 -10.13 4.02 15.00
N ILE A 124 -9.66 5.24 14.75
CA ILE A 124 -8.34 5.72 15.16
C ILE A 124 -8.49 6.63 16.37
N ALA A 125 -7.90 6.22 17.50
CA ALA A 125 -7.89 6.98 18.73
C ALA A 125 -6.64 6.63 19.56
N ASP A 126 -6.10 7.61 20.30
CA ASP A 126 -5.00 7.41 21.25
C ASP A 126 -3.74 6.73 20.65
N GLY A 127 -3.47 6.95 19.37
CA GLY A 127 -2.35 6.34 18.64
C GLY A 127 -2.59 4.90 18.18
N TRP A 128 -3.83 4.41 18.20
CA TRP A 128 -4.21 3.05 17.81
C TRP A 128 -5.35 3.03 16.80
N ALA A 129 -5.31 2.09 15.87
CA ALA A 129 -6.46 1.68 15.06
C ALA A 129 -7.07 0.39 15.62
N THR A 130 -8.40 0.36 15.74
CA THR A 130 -9.17 -0.83 16.15
C THR A 130 -10.38 -1.00 15.24
N SER A 131 -10.81 -2.25 15.02
CA SER A 131 -11.93 -2.56 14.13
C SER A 131 -12.89 -3.56 14.78
N PRO A 132 -14.21 -3.32 14.75
CA PRO A 132 -15.18 -4.32 15.21
C PRO A 132 -15.22 -5.55 14.29
N GLN A 133 -14.85 -5.41 13.01
CA GLN A 133 -14.73 -6.52 12.08
C GLN A 133 -13.50 -7.40 12.36
N ILE A 134 -12.51 -6.90 13.10
CA ILE A 134 -11.27 -7.62 13.45
C ILE A 134 -11.04 -7.50 14.97
N PRO A 135 -11.87 -8.19 15.78
CA PRO A 135 -11.82 -8.04 17.23
C PRO A 135 -10.52 -8.57 17.82
N GLY A 136 -10.10 -8.00 18.94
CA GLY A 136 -8.90 -8.45 19.65
C GLY A 136 -7.59 -7.96 19.04
N VAL A 137 -7.63 -7.10 18.02
CA VAL A 137 -6.44 -6.49 17.38
C VAL A 137 -6.46 -4.98 17.58
N ARG A 138 -5.31 -4.40 17.91
CA ARG A 138 -5.02 -2.97 17.81
C ARG A 138 -3.73 -2.74 17.05
N ILE A 139 -3.73 -1.81 16.10
CA ILE A 139 -2.56 -1.51 15.27
C ILE A 139 -1.99 -0.15 15.70
N PRO A 140 -0.69 -0.04 16.01
CA PRO A 140 -0.09 1.24 16.40
C PRO A 140 -0.01 2.19 15.22
N ASN A 141 -0.03 3.49 15.49
CA ASN A 141 0.14 4.53 14.48
C ASN A 141 1.51 4.40 13.79
N GLY A 142 1.48 4.17 12.48
CA GLY A 142 2.62 4.22 11.58
C GLY A 142 2.31 5.07 10.35
N SER A 143 1.65 6.21 10.56
CA SER A 143 1.06 6.97 9.46
C SER A 143 2.09 7.44 8.44
N PHE A 144 1.77 7.24 7.17
CA PHE A 144 2.57 7.68 6.03
C PHE A 144 1.67 7.93 4.80
N MET A 145 2.24 8.43 3.71
CA MET A 145 1.55 8.59 2.43
C MET A 145 1.96 7.44 1.49
N GLY A 146 1.04 6.58 1.09
CA GLY A 146 1.28 5.46 0.16
C GLY A 146 1.66 5.95 -1.24
N THR A 147 0.92 6.96 -1.73
CA THR A 147 1.25 7.67 -2.96
C THR A 147 1.86 9.06 -2.71
N ALA A 148 3.13 9.22 -3.04
CA ALA A 148 3.80 10.52 -3.12
C ALA A 148 4.83 10.54 -4.24
N GLY A 149 4.84 11.58 -5.07
CA GLY A 149 5.72 11.59 -6.24
C GLY A 149 5.78 12.92 -6.98
N LEU A 150 6.64 12.94 -8.00
CA LEU A 150 6.84 14.07 -8.89
C LEU A 150 6.13 13.84 -10.23
N ALA A 151 5.81 14.92 -10.95
CA ALA A 151 5.30 14.76 -12.30
C ALA A 151 6.41 14.20 -13.23
N PRO A 152 6.08 13.26 -14.12
CA PRO A 152 7.01 12.78 -15.14
C PRO A 152 7.30 13.85 -16.18
N SER A 153 8.38 13.68 -16.93
CA SER A 153 8.51 14.36 -18.23
C SER A 153 7.61 13.73 -19.29
N HIS A 154 7.35 14.46 -20.37
CA HIS A 154 6.68 13.91 -21.57
C HIS A 154 7.36 12.63 -22.10
N ASP A 155 8.68 12.57 -22.04
CA ASP A 155 9.45 11.40 -22.51
C ASP A 155 9.28 10.20 -21.57
N GLN A 156 9.31 10.42 -20.26
CA GLN A 156 9.05 9.37 -19.27
C GLN A 156 7.63 8.82 -19.42
N LEU A 157 6.63 9.71 -19.56
CA LEU A 157 5.23 9.30 -19.72
C LEU A 157 5.03 8.41 -20.96
N ARG A 158 5.64 8.78 -22.11
CA ARG A 158 5.59 7.96 -23.32
C ARG A 158 6.24 6.60 -23.12
N GLU A 159 7.39 6.54 -22.44
CA GLU A 159 8.09 5.29 -22.18
C GLU A 159 7.33 4.37 -21.21
N TRP A 160 6.74 4.94 -20.15
CA TRP A 160 5.88 4.21 -19.23
C TRP A 160 4.69 3.59 -19.95
N THR A 161 3.99 4.39 -20.75
CA THR A 161 2.85 3.93 -21.55
C THR A 161 3.26 2.81 -22.49
N ARG A 162 4.39 2.96 -23.20
CA ARG A 162 4.90 1.96 -24.15
C ARG A 162 5.24 0.63 -23.46
N ARG A 163 5.99 0.65 -22.36
CA ARG A 163 6.43 -0.58 -21.68
C ARG A 163 5.29 -1.29 -20.95
N GLU A 164 4.30 -0.56 -20.47
CA GLU A 164 3.10 -1.13 -19.84
C GLU A 164 2.15 -1.73 -20.87
N ALA A 165 2.00 -1.09 -22.03
CA ALA A 165 1.28 -1.68 -23.17
C ALA A 165 1.96 -2.98 -23.66
N ASP A 166 3.28 -2.98 -23.83
CA ASP A 166 4.04 -4.20 -24.19
C ASP A 166 3.82 -5.34 -23.18
N LEU A 167 3.81 -5.02 -21.88
CA LEU A 167 3.53 -6.01 -20.84
C LEU A 167 2.13 -6.61 -21.02
N VAL A 168 1.11 -5.78 -21.27
CA VAL A 168 -0.27 -6.24 -21.51
C VAL A 168 -0.34 -7.11 -22.77
N ASP A 169 0.31 -6.71 -23.86
CA ASP A 169 0.35 -7.48 -25.12
C ASP A 169 0.97 -8.87 -24.95
N ARG A 170 1.93 -9.01 -24.03
CA ARG A 170 2.55 -10.29 -23.66
C ARG A 170 1.75 -11.07 -22.60
N GLY A 171 0.53 -10.63 -22.28
CA GLY A 171 -0.36 -11.27 -21.32
C GLY A 171 0.02 -11.01 -19.88
N GLY A 172 0.58 -9.84 -19.56
CA GLY A 172 0.75 -9.33 -18.20
C GLY A 172 -0.37 -8.37 -17.81
N THR A 173 -0.31 -7.83 -16.59
CA THR A 173 -1.29 -6.88 -16.08
C THR A 173 -0.64 -5.50 -15.92
N ALA A 174 -1.25 -4.48 -16.53
CA ALA A 174 -0.94 -3.07 -16.30
C ALA A 174 -2.21 -2.23 -16.41
N ALA A 175 -2.13 -0.96 -16.02
CA ALA A 175 -3.22 0.00 -16.11
C ALA A 175 -2.82 1.13 -17.08
N PRO A 176 -2.96 0.93 -18.40
CA PRO A 176 -2.63 1.96 -19.39
C PRO A 176 -3.46 3.24 -19.16
N PRO A 177 -3.08 4.38 -19.78
CA PRO A 177 -3.88 5.60 -19.75
C PRO A 177 -5.35 5.33 -20.06
N ASP A 178 -6.21 5.92 -19.25
CA ASP A 178 -7.65 5.69 -19.26
C ASP A 178 -8.35 6.98 -18.79
N PRO A 179 -9.18 7.61 -19.65
CA PRO A 179 -9.87 8.85 -19.32
C PRO A 179 -11.06 8.67 -18.36
N GLU A 180 -11.53 7.44 -18.12
CA GLU A 180 -12.62 7.17 -17.18
C GLU A 180 -12.27 7.67 -15.76
N ASP A 181 -13.17 8.42 -15.14
CA ASP A 181 -13.00 9.11 -13.85
C ASP A 181 -11.74 9.99 -13.71
N ALA A 182 -11.12 10.40 -14.82
CA ALA A 182 -9.95 11.26 -14.76
C ALA A 182 -10.30 12.63 -14.16
N VAL A 183 -9.40 13.17 -13.34
CA VAL A 183 -9.46 14.55 -12.87
C VAL A 183 -8.11 15.22 -13.15
N PRO A 184 -8.08 16.32 -13.95
CA PRO A 184 -9.19 16.88 -14.73
C PRO A 184 -9.76 15.88 -15.78
N SER A 185 -11.04 16.03 -16.11
CA SER A 185 -11.81 15.08 -16.94
C SER A 185 -11.60 15.24 -18.45
N GLU A 186 -10.86 16.26 -18.88
CA GLU A 186 -10.63 16.58 -20.28
C GLU A 186 -9.16 16.92 -20.54
N GLY A 187 -8.78 16.90 -21.81
CA GLY A 187 -7.44 17.27 -22.26
C GLY A 187 -6.41 16.15 -22.10
N PRO A 188 -5.12 16.48 -22.30
CA PRO A 188 -4.05 15.48 -22.35
C PRO A 188 -3.85 14.77 -21.00
N VAL A 189 -4.13 15.43 -19.87
CA VAL A 189 -4.06 14.79 -18.55
C VAL A 189 -5.05 13.63 -18.43
N ALA A 190 -6.28 13.79 -18.95
CA ALA A 190 -7.28 12.74 -18.95
C ALA A 190 -6.93 11.61 -19.94
N ASN A 191 -6.54 11.98 -21.16
CA ASN A 191 -6.37 11.02 -22.25
C ASN A 191 -5.05 10.26 -22.21
N ASP A 192 -3.96 10.95 -21.86
CA ASP A 192 -2.60 10.43 -21.94
C ASP A 192 -1.96 10.22 -20.55
N GLY A 193 -2.60 10.74 -19.50
CA GLY A 193 -2.07 10.65 -18.14
C GLY A 193 -2.01 9.22 -17.62
N ALA A 194 -0.87 8.86 -17.05
CA ALA A 194 -0.67 7.53 -16.49
C ALA A 194 -1.48 7.34 -15.20
N ARG A 195 -2.06 6.16 -15.03
CA ARG A 195 -2.69 5.77 -13.76
C ARG A 195 -1.67 5.83 -12.62
N THR A 196 -2.12 6.26 -11.45
CA THR A 196 -1.27 6.39 -10.25
C THR A 196 -1.02 5.07 -9.53
N ILE A 197 -1.66 3.98 -9.97
CA ILE A 197 -1.63 2.66 -9.32
C ILE A 197 -0.21 2.06 -9.21
N PRO A 198 0.57 1.88 -10.29
CA PRO A 198 1.91 1.31 -10.14
C PRO A 198 2.93 2.38 -9.72
N PRO A 199 3.87 2.05 -8.81
CA PRO A 199 5.04 2.89 -8.58
C PRO A 199 5.95 2.92 -9.80
N ARG A 200 6.64 4.03 -10.00
CA ARG A 200 7.60 4.22 -11.10
C ARG A 200 8.82 5.00 -10.63
N GLU A 201 9.65 5.43 -11.57
CA GLU A 201 10.84 6.23 -11.31
C GLU A 201 10.55 7.58 -10.60
N ASN A 202 9.31 8.06 -10.67
CA ASN A 202 8.84 9.24 -9.94
C ASN A 202 8.41 8.96 -8.48
N CYS A 203 8.69 7.75 -7.98
CA CYS A 203 8.08 7.17 -6.79
C CYS A 203 6.60 6.84 -7.02
N GLY A 204 5.68 7.76 -6.72
CA GLY A 204 4.25 7.52 -6.86
C GLY A 204 3.76 6.57 -5.76
N ASN A 205 2.97 5.57 -6.13
CA ASN A 205 2.34 4.61 -5.21
C ASN A 205 3.32 3.52 -4.78
N ALA A 206 4.28 3.89 -3.93
CA ALA A 206 5.38 3.01 -3.54
C ALA A 206 5.08 2.19 -2.28
N ASP A 207 4.09 2.61 -1.48
CA ASP A 207 3.56 1.87 -0.33
C ASP A 207 4.66 1.44 0.66
N ALA A 208 5.68 2.29 0.79
CA ALA A 208 6.83 2.07 1.65
C ALA A 208 6.53 2.62 3.05
N LYS A 209 6.03 1.76 3.94
CA LYS A 209 5.59 2.12 5.31
C LYS A 209 6.62 2.82 6.18
N GLN A 210 7.90 2.83 5.79
CA GLN A 210 8.98 3.51 6.49
C GLN A 210 9.04 5.03 6.19
N LEU A 211 8.22 5.54 5.25
CA LEU A 211 8.10 6.95 4.89
C LEU A 211 7.21 7.76 5.88
N THR A 212 7.42 7.56 7.17
CA THR A 212 6.68 8.21 8.26
C THR A 212 7.20 9.64 8.54
N THR A 213 6.58 10.33 9.49
CA THR A 213 7.09 11.61 10.04
C THR A 213 8.58 11.52 10.39
N GLY A 214 9.36 12.50 9.91
CA GLY A 214 10.82 12.59 10.06
C GLY A 214 11.62 11.92 8.93
N SER A 215 10.97 11.15 8.05
CA SER A 215 11.60 10.55 6.88
C SER A 215 11.91 11.58 5.79
N LYS A 216 12.79 11.17 4.86
CA LYS A 216 13.19 11.94 3.69
C LYS A 216 13.11 11.07 2.45
N LEU A 217 12.33 11.50 1.46
CA LEU A 217 12.26 10.89 0.14
C LEU A 217 13.09 11.71 -0.85
N PHE A 218 13.81 11.03 -1.74
CA PHE A 218 14.68 11.61 -2.74
C PHE A 218 14.26 11.14 -4.12
N VAL A 219 13.76 12.04 -4.96
CA VAL A 219 13.22 11.71 -6.30
C VAL A 219 13.92 12.53 -7.38
N PRO A 220 14.37 11.91 -8.49
CA PRO A 220 14.91 12.64 -9.63
C PRO A 220 13.87 13.60 -10.23
N VAL A 221 14.25 14.87 -10.42
CA VAL A 221 13.37 15.87 -11.03
C VAL A 221 13.35 15.68 -12.55
N ALA A 222 12.15 15.57 -13.12
CA ALA A 222 11.94 15.36 -14.55
C ALA A 222 11.35 16.58 -15.29
N VAL A 223 10.72 17.49 -14.56
CA VAL A 223 10.11 18.72 -15.09
C VAL A 223 10.46 19.92 -14.22
N LYS A 224 10.35 21.12 -14.79
CA LYS A 224 10.56 22.37 -14.04
C LYS A 224 9.59 22.45 -12.87
N GLY A 225 10.09 22.81 -11.70
CA GLY A 225 9.30 22.92 -10.48
C GLY A 225 8.99 21.60 -9.79
N ALA A 226 9.46 20.46 -10.35
CA ALA A 226 9.23 19.10 -9.86
C ALA A 226 7.76 18.61 -9.84
N LEU A 227 6.80 19.48 -9.50
CA LEU A 227 5.37 19.23 -9.44
C LEU A 227 5.06 18.04 -8.51
N TYR A 228 5.27 18.26 -7.21
CA TYR A 228 5.06 17.24 -6.18
C TYR A 228 3.59 17.08 -5.81
N SER A 229 3.11 15.84 -5.73
CA SER A 229 1.76 15.52 -5.25
C SER A 229 1.78 14.36 -4.26
N ALA A 230 0.81 14.36 -3.35
CA ALA A 230 0.63 13.30 -2.37
C ALA A 230 -0.85 12.99 -2.13
N GLY A 231 -1.16 11.75 -1.80
CA GLY A 231 -2.50 11.26 -1.46
C GLY A 231 -2.37 9.87 -0.86
N ASP A 232 -3.50 9.16 -0.73
CA ASP A 232 -3.46 7.74 -0.33
C ASP A 232 -2.79 7.57 1.04
N GLY A 233 -3.35 8.26 2.04
CA GLY A 233 -2.82 8.24 3.39
C GLY A 233 -3.10 6.90 4.07
N HIS A 234 -2.07 6.31 4.67
CA HIS A 234 -2.19 5.03 5.38
C HIS A 234 -1.90 5.25 6.85
N PHE A 235 -2.78 4.78 7.74
CA PHE A 235 -2.52 4.82 9.18
C PHE A 235 -1.45 3.79 9.58
N ALA A 236 -1.48 2.62 8.94
CA ALA A 236 -0.51 1.55 9.11
C ALA A 236 -0.63 0.53 7.96
N GLN A 237 0.48 -0.16 7.69
CA GLN A 237 0.60 -1.19 6.67
C GLN A 237 1.67 -2.21 7.08
N GLY A 238 1.52 -3.47 6.65
CA GLY A 238 2.61 -4.46 6.66
C GLY A 238 3.53 -4.31 5.44
N ASP A 239 4.77 -4.80 5.52
CA ASP A 239 5.65 -4.92 4.34
C ASP A 239 5.10 -6.00 3.39
N SER A 240 4.06 -5.68 2.63
CA SER A 240 3.49 -6.46 1.51
C SER A 240 2.24 -5.82 0.92
N GLU A 241 1.48 -5.09 1.75
CA GLU A 241 0.12 -4.62 1.43
C GLU A 241 -0.73 -5.74 0.78
N CYS A 242 -0.61 -6.95 1.33
CA CYS A 242 -0.91 -8.14 0.56
C CYS A 242 -2.37 -8.24 0.09
N CYS A 243 -3.33 -7.57 0.73
CA CYS A 243 -4.73 -7.55 0.31
C CYS A 243 -5.14 -6.36 -0.56
N ILE A 244 -4.17 -5.64 -1.16
CA ILE A 244 -4.29 -4.39 -1.97
C ILE A 244 -4.34 -3.11 -1.16
N THR A 245 -4.84 -3.15 0.07
CA THR A 245 -5.01 -1.91 0.83
C THR A 245 -4.42 -2.03 2.22
N ALA A 246 -3.97 -0.88 2.72
CA ALA A 246 -3.52 -0.66 4.08
C ALA A 246 -4.70 -0.36 5.02
N ILE A 247 -4.45 0.31 6.15
CA ILE A 247 -5.48 1.04 6.89
C ILE A 247 -5.62 2.42 6.24
N GLU A 248 -6.42 2.48 5.19
CA GLU A 248 -6.62 3.62 4.28
C GLU A 248 -7.39 4.76 4.94
N MET A 249 -6.90 6.00 4.76
CA MET A 249 -7.50 7.19 5.34
C MET A 249 -7.24 8.44 4.51
N GLY A 250 -8.06 9.47 4.73
CA GLY A 250 -7.60 10.83 4.46
C GLY A 250 -6.50 11.19 5.47
N ALA A 251 -5.59 12.08 5.07
CA ALA A 251 -4.52 12.55 5.95
C ALA A 251 -4.30 14.06 5.78
N THR A 252 -3.57 14.66 6.70
CA THR A 252 -2.94 15.97 6.51
C THR A 252 -1.43 15.78 6.58
N VAL A 253 -0.72 16.12 5.51
CA VAL A 253 0.75 15.97 5.45
C VAL A 253 1.42 17.33 5.35
N THR A 254 2.44 17.55 6.18
CA THR A 254 3.33 18.71 6.11
C THR A 254 4.66 18.26 5.54
N VAL A 255 5.07 18.86 4.42
CA VAL A 255 6.35 18.56 3.78
C VAL A 255 7.21 19.80 3.62
N ARG A 256 8.53 19.59 3.55
CA ARG A 256 9.53 20.60 3.23
C ARG A 256 10.46 20.08 2.15
N PHE A 257 10.91 20.97 1.26
CA PHE A 257 11.74 20.58 0.12
C PHE A 257 13.16 21.12 0.19
N LYS A 258 14.10 20.33 -0.33
CA LYS A 258 15.46 20.79 -0.66
C LYS A 258 15.83 20.31 -2.07
N VAL A 259 16.41 21.20 -2.85
CA VAL A 259 16.90 20.90 -4.20
C VAL A 259 18.39 20.58 -4.11
N HIS A 260 18.79 19.40 -4.58
CA HIS A 260 20.19 19.05 -4.79
C HIS A 260 20.51 19.20 -6.28
N GLU A 261 21.05 20.37 -6.63
CA GLU A 261 21.25 20.80 -8.01
C GLU A 261 22.13 19.81 -8.80
N GLY A 262 21.63 19.33 -9.94
CA GLY A 262 22.32 18.42 -10.86
C GLY A 262 22.69 17.05 -10.30
N GLU A 263 22.35 16.72 -9.06
CA GLU A 263 22.84 15.51 -8.39
C GLU A 263 22.31 14.22 -9.05
N ALA A 264 21.04 14.21 -9.46
CA ALA A 264 20.47 13.04 -10.11
C ALA A 264 21.16 12.75 -11.45
N ALA A 265 21.46 13.79 -12.24
CA ALA A 265 22.22 13.65 -13.48
C ALA A 265 23.66 13.21 -13.22
N ALA A 266 24.36 13.87 -12.29
CA ALA A 266 25.78 13.60 -12.00
C ALA A 266 26.02 12.18 -11.47
N LYS A 267 25.09 11.63 -10.69
CA LYS A 267 25.19 10.29 -10.09
C LYS A 267 24.35 9.24 -10.80
N ASN A 268 23.74 9.58 -11.94
CA ASN A 268 22.82 8.71 -12.69
C ASN A 268 21.74 8.07 -11.79
N ILE A 269 21.10 8.88 -10.94
CA ILE A 269 20.04 8.43 -10.05
C ILE A 269 18.76 8.27 -10.86
N ARG A 270 18.29 7.03 -11.01
CA ARG A 270 17.08 6.70 -11.79
C ARG A 270 15.87 6.35 -10.94
N PHE A 271 16.10 5.75 -9.77
CA PHE A 271 15.06 5.30 -8.86
C PHE A 271 15.01 6.18 -7.60
N PRO A 272 13.83 6.32 -6.97
CA PRO A 272 13.71 7.04 -5.72
C PRO A 272 14.54 6.36 -4.62
N ARG A 273 14.91 7.15 -3.62
CA ARG A 273 15.57 6.68 -2.40
C ARG A 273 14.85 7.28 -1.21
N PHE A 274 14.91 6.62 -0.06
CA PHE A 274 14.44 7.24 1.17
C PHE A 274 15.39 6.97 2.32
N ALA A 275 15.32 7.82 3.33
CA ALA A 275 16.07 7.70 4.56
C ALA A 275 15.18 8.06 5.75
N HIS A 276 15.38 7.38 6.86
CA HIS A 276 14.77 7.73 8.14
C HIS A 276 15.89 7.88 9.18
N PRO A 277 16.05 9.06 9.82
CA PRO A 277 17.19 9.32 10.71
C PRO A 277 17.10 8.60 12.07
N GLY A 278 15.94 8.03 12.40
CA GLY A 278 15.70 7.22 13.61
C GLY A 278 14.83 6.00 13.31
N TYR A 279 14.09 5.50 14.30
CA TYR A 279 13.09 4.46 14.08
C TYR A 279 11.83 5.07 13.44
N PHE A 280 11.31 4.43 12.37
CA PHE A 280 10.09 4.86 11.66
C PHE A 280 8.79 4.59 12.45
N LEU A 281 8.90 3.76 13.49
CA LEU A 281 7.88 3.52 14.50
C LEU A 281 8.56 3.54 15.87
N PRO A 282 7.83 3.62 17.00
CA PRO A 282 8.43 3.33 18.29
C PRO A 282 9.18 1.98 18.23
N PRO A 283 10.39 1.86 18.83
CA PRO A 283 11.30 0.74 18.58
C PRO A 283 10.69 -0.65 18.78
N GLU A 284 9.77 -0.78 19.75
CA GLU A 284 9.03 -2.00 20.05
C GLU A 284 8.12 -2.49 18.92
N TRP A 285 7.82 -1.63 17.93
CA TRP A 285 7.05 -1.94 16.72
C TRP A 285 7.90 -1.97 15.46
N ALA A 286 8.92 -1.11 15.35
CA ALA A 286 9.80 -1.04 14.18
C ALA A 286 10.69 -2.30 14.02
N ALA A 287 11.18 -2.81 15.15
CA ALA A 287 11.95 -4.04 15.24
C ALA A 287 11.36 -4.86 16.40
N PRO A 288 10.23 -5.55 16.17
CA PRO A 288 9.38 -6.03 17.24
C PRO A 288 10.16 -6.92 18.20
N ARG A 289 10.12 -6.60 19.50
CA ARG A 289 10.82 -7.37 20.54
C ARG A 289 10.26 -8.79 20.66
N ASN A 290 8.96 -8.94 20.46
CA ASN A 290 8.24 -10.21 20.49
C ASN A 290 7.45 -10.35 19.18
N PHE A 291 7.79 -11.35 18.39
CA PHE A 291 7.13 -11.66 17.12
C PHE A 291 7.04 -13.16 16.92
N ILE A 292 6.09 -13.56 16.10
CA ILE A 292 6.07 -14.88 15.48
C ILE A 292 6.35 -14.72 13.99
N ALA A 293 6.99 -15.71 13.39
CA ALA A 293 7.22 -15.70 11.95
C ALA A 293 6.93 -17.06 11.33
N THR A 294 6.39 -17.04 10.13
CA THR A 294 6.26 -18.21 9.26
C THR A 294 7.19 -18.07 8.07
N MET A 295 7.62 -19.18 7.50
CA MET A 295 8.53 -19.20 6.36
C MET A 295 7.87 -19.82 5.15
N GLY A 296 8.35 -19.44 3.97
CA GLY A 296 7.98 -20.03 2.71
C GLY A 296 9.18 -20.24 1.81
N PHE A 297 9.08 -21.30 1.00
CA PHE A 297 10.08 -21.74 0.05
C PHE A 297 9.40 -21.93 -1.32
N PRO A 298 10.14 -21.86 -2.44
CA PRO A 298 9.58 -21.99 -3.78
C PRO A 298 9.33 -23.47 -4.15
N ILE A 299 8.51 -24.17 -3.37
CA ILE A 299 8.18 -25.59 -3.57
C ILE A 299 6.68 -25.70 -3.76
N ARG A 300 6.23 -26.13 -4.93
CA ARG A 300 4.81 -26.33 -5.25
C ARG A 300 4.18 -27.41 -4.34
N ASP A 301 2.84 -27.43 -4.30
CA ASP A 301 2.08 -28.41 -3.52
C ASP A 301 2.35 -29.88 -3.92
N ASP A 302 2.77 -30.12 -5.17
CA ASP A 302 3.16 -31.45 -5.66
C ASP A 302 4.62 -31.84 -5.32
N GLY A 303 5.34 -30.98 -4.60
CA GLY A 303 6.75 -31.16 -4.23
C GLY A 303 7.75 -30.67 -5.29
N THR A 304 7.30 -30.11 -6.41
CA THR A 304 8.19 -29.58 -7.45
C THR A 304 8.86 -28.28 -7.00
N ASN A 305 10.17 -28.20 -7.19
CA ASN A 305 10.95 -26.99 -6.92
C ASN A 305 10.86 -25.98 -8.08
N GLU A 306 10.57 -24.73 -7.74
CA GLU A 306 10.76 -23.58 -8.62
C GLU A 306 12.09 -22.90 -8.30
N SER A 307 12.86 -22.56 -9.34
CA SER A 307 14.18 -21.94 -9.16
C SER A 307 14.01 -20.47 -8.81
N GLU A 308 14.49 -20.08 -7.64
CA GLU A 308 14.61 -18.65 -7.24
C GLU A 308 13.28 -17.88 -7.22
N ASP A 309 12.16 -18.57 -7.12
CA ASP A 309 10.83 -17.94 -7.14
C ASP A 309 10.50 -17.30 -5.78
N VAL A 310 10.98 -16.06 -5.58
CA VAL A 310 10.70 -15.25 -4.38
C VAL A 310 9.21 -15.01 -4.21
N ALA A 311 8.43 -14.91 -5.30
CA ALA A 311 7.00 -14.68 -5.22
C ALA A 311 6.27 -15.91 -4.66
N LEU A 312 6.62 -17.12 -5.12
CA LEU A 312 6.09 -18.36 -4.57
C LEU A 312 6.51 -18.56 -3.10
N ALA A 313 7.77 -18.27 -2.76
CA ALA A 313 8.23 -18.30 -1.37
C ALA A 313 7.46 -17.32 -0.48
N ALA A 314 7.26 -16.07 -0.93
CA ALA A 314 6.46 -15.07 -0.22
C ALA A 314 5.00 -15.52 -0.03
N ARG A 315 4.43 -16.15 -1.07
CA ARG A 315 3.07 -16.70 -1.04
C ARG A 315 2.90 -17.77 0.03
N HIS A 316 3.85 -18.70 0.13
CA HIS A 316 3.82 -19.72 1.19
C HIS A 316 4.03 -19.14 2.59
N ALA A 317 4.95 -18.18 2.75
CA ALA A 317 5.16 -17.52 4.04
C ALA A 317 3.85 -16.87 4.54
N LEU A 318 3.16 -16.14 3.65
CA LEU A 318 1.89 -15.49 3.94
C LEU A 318 0.77 -16.49 4.23
N LEU A 319 0.60 -17.53 3.40
CA LEU A 319 -0.43 -18.55 3.63
C LEU A 319 -0.23 -19.30 4.94
N ASN A 320 1.02 -19.58 5.32
CA ASN A 320 1.33 -20.18 6.62
C ASN A 320 0.99 -19.23 7.78
N MET A 321 1.22 -17.91 7.63
CA MET A 321 0.83 -16.92 8.65
C MET A 321 -0.70 -16.86 8.80
N ILE A 322 -1.42 -16.87 7.69
CA ILE A 322 -2.89 -16.89 7.68
C ILE A 322 -3.41 -18.12 8.42
N ARG A 323 -2.88 -19.32 8.12
CA ARG A 323 -3.25 -20.56 8.81
C ARG A 323 -3.01 -20.47 10.33
N LEU A 324 -1.85 -19.94 10.73
CA LEU A 324 -1.53 -19.72 12.14
C LEU A 324 -2.53 -18.76 12.83
N LEU A 325 -2.97 -17.71 12.14
CA LEU A 325 -4.01 -16.80 12.66
C LEU A 325 -5.38 -17.47 12.73
N GLN A 326 -5.70 -18.39 11.81
CA GLN A 326 -6.93 -19.19 11.88
C GLN A 326 -6.92 -20.14 13.08
N GLU A 327 -5.77 -20.73 13.44
CA GLU A 327 -5.62 -21.51 14.67
C GLU A 327 -5.89 -20.68 15.94
N ARG A 328 -5.75 -19.34 15.85
CA ARG A 328 -6.08 -18.38 16.91
C ARG A 328 -7.53 -17.88 16.87
N GLY A 329 -8.35 -18.42 15.96
CA GLY A 329 -9.79 -18.16 15.89
C GLY A 329 -10.21 -17.03 14.94
N TYR A 330 -9.29 -16.48 14.14
CA TYR A 330 -9.66 -15.53 13.07
C TYR A 330 -10.21 -16.28 11.85
N SER A 331 -11.18 -15.67 11.16
CA SER A 331 -11.56 -16.17 9.84
C SER A 331 -10.41 -16.01 8.85
N ALA A 332 -10.41 -16.77 7.75
CA ALA A 332 -9.36 -16.68 6.74
C ALA A 332 -9.20 -15.26 6.18
N VAL A 333 -10.31 -14.53 6.00
CA VAL A 333 -10.29 -13.16 5.48
C VAL A 333 -9.87 -12.13 6.52
N GLN A 334 -10.26 -12.30 7.80
CA GLN A 334 -9.74 -11.48 8.90
C GLN A 334 -8.23 -11.64 9.02
N ALA A 335 -7.73 -12.88 8.97
CA ALA A 335 -6.30 -13.17 8.99
C ALA A 335 -5.55 -12.51 7.83
N TYR A 336 -6.13 -12.53 6.63
CA TYR A 336 -5.55 -11.88 5.45
C TYR A 336 -5.49 -10.35 5.61
N VAL A 337 -6.54 -9.72 6.14
CA VAL A 337 -6.53 -8.28 6.44
C VAL A 337 -5.49 -7.95 7.52
N ILE A 338 -5.40 -8.74 8.60
CA ILE A 338 -4.35 -8.58 9.62
C ILE A 338 -2.96 -8.63 8.97
N CYS A 339 -2.76 -9.56 8.02
CA CYS A 339 -1.48 -9.65 7.32
C CYS A 339 -1.18 -8.39 6.49
N SER A 340 -2.16 -7.83 5.79
CA SER A 340 -1.97 -6.62 4.99
C SER A 340 -1.56 -5.41 5.84
N VAL A 341 -2.08 -5.30 7.06
CA VAL A 341 -1.89 -4.12 7.91
C VAL A 341 -0.77 -4.26 8.95
N ALA A 342 -0.28 -5.49 9.23
CA ALA A 342 0.66 -5.73 10.32
C ALA A 342 1.77 -6.76 10.05
N VAL A 343 1.72 -7.52 8.95
CA VAL A 343 2.72 -8.56 8.66
C VAL A 343 3.76 -8.07 7.67
N ASP A 344 5.02 -8.30 8.00
CA ASP A 344 6.15 -7.97 7.14
C ASP A 344 6.67 -9.20 6.41
N LEU A 345 6.53 -9.22 5.09
CA LEU A 345 7.20 -10.20 4.23
C LEU A 345 8.65 -9.76 4.01
N LYS A 346 9.58 -10.44 4.68
CA LYS A 346 11.01 -10.16 4.58
C LYS A 346 11.71 -11.24 3.78
N ILE A 347 12.39 -10.80 2.72
CA ILE A 347 13.36 -11.64 2.01
C ILE A 347 14.48 -11.99 2.99
N SER A 348 14.55 -13.26 3.38
CA SER A 348 15.53 -13.74 4.36
C SER A 348 16.85 -14.10 3.68
N ASN A 349 16.77 -14.76 2.51
CA ASN A 349 17.90 -14.96 1.60
C ASN A 349 17.39 -15.20 0.17
N ILE A 350 18.25 -14.94 -0.82
CA ILE A 350 18.00 -15.19 -2.26
C ILE A 350 19.14 -15.93 -2.95
N VAL A 351 19.99 -16.64 -2.19
CA VAL A 351 21.26 -17.19 -2.71
C VAL A 351 21.43 -18.69 -2.46
N ASP A 352 20.61 -19.28 -1.59
CA ASP A 352 20.74 -20.69 -1.21
C ASP A 352 19.95 -21.59 -2.17
N LEU A 353 20.49 -21.73 -3.39
CA LEU A 353 19.80 -22.41 -4.49
C LEU A 353 19.55 -23.90 -4.19
N PRO A 354 18.39 -24.47 -4.61
CA PRO A 354 17.35 -23.81 -5.43
C PRO A 354 16.35 -22.97 -4.62
N ASN A 355 16.39 -23.01 -3.28
CA ASN A 355 15.36 -22.46 -2.41
C ASN A 355 15.75 -21.11 -1.81
N VAL A 356 15.17 -20.04 -2.36
CA VAL A 356 15.14 -18.74 -1.69
C VAL A 356 14.15 -18.76 -0.53
N THR A 357 14.35 -17.89 0.47
CA THR A 357 13.50 -17.89 1.68
C THR A 357 12.88 -16.53 1.90
N VAL A 358 11.56 -16.51 2.06
CA VAL A 358 10.80 -15.36 2.55
C VAL A 358 10.17 -15.73 3.89
N SER A 359 10.19 -14.79 4.83
CA SER A 359 9.62 -14.95 6.16
C SER A 359 8.56 -13.88 6.39
N ALA A 360 7.39 -14.26 6.89
CA ALA A 360 6.31 -13.36 7.26
C ALA A 360 6.37 -13.09 8.77
N PHE A 361 6.75 -11.88 9.17
CA PHE A 361 6.90 -11.48 10.57
C PHE A 361 5.64 -10.79 11.09
N LEU A 362 5.12 -11.25 12.22
CA LEU A 362 3.96 -10.66 12.90
C LEU A 362 4.34 -10.22 14.32
N PRO A 363 4.27 -8.92 14.65
CA PRO A 363 4.42 -8.43 16.02
C PRO A 363 3.30 -8.96 16.92
N GLU A 364 3.64 -9.68 17.99
CA GLU A 364 2.64 -10.26 18.91
C GLU A 364 1.92 -9.20 19.76
N GLY A 365 2.50 -8.01 19.88
CA GLY A 365 1.95 -6.92 20.72
C GLY A 365 0.62 -6.35 20.22
N ILE A 366 0.22 -6.63 18.97
CA ILE A 366 -1.03 -6.12 18.40
C ILE A 366 -2.27 -6.79 19.00
N PHE A 367 -2.12 -7.96 19.62
CA PHE A 367 -3.24 -8.71 20.19
C PHE A 367 -3.59 -8.19 21.59
N VAL A 368 -4.85 -7.81 21.78
CA VAL A 368 -5.42 -7.42 23.08
C VAL A 368 -6.19 -8.60 23.68
N TRP A 369 -5.50 -9.43 24.45
CA TRP A 369 -6.15 -10.54 25.16
C TRP A 369 -7.04 -10.00 26.27
N ARG A 370 -8.33 -10.37 26.27
CA ARG A 370 -9.21 -10.17 27.43
C ARG A 370 -8.63 -10.97 28.60
N LYS A 371 -8.25 -10.30 29.70
CA LYS A 371 -8.11 -10.98 31.00
C LYS A 371 -9.44 -11.70 31.27
N SER A 372 -9.44 -13.03 31.28
CA SER A 372 -10.55 -13.80 31.83
C SER A 372 -10.81 -13.31 33.25
N HIS A 373 -12.06 -12.99 33.56
CA HIS A 373 -12.44 -12.34 34.82
C HIS A 373 -11.93 -13.16 36.02
N GLY A 374 -10.92 -12.63 36.69
CA GLY A 374 -10.36 -13.13 37.94
C GLY A 374 -9.89 -11.92 38.73
N ASN A 375 -10.55 -11.70 39.85
CA ASN A 375 -10.48 -10.52 40.71
C ASN A 375 -9.05 -10.26 41.24
N SER A 376 -8.33 -9.26 40.70
CA SER A 376 -7.36 -8.43 41.45
C SER A 376 -6.74 -7.35 40.54
N GLU A 377 -6.71 -6.12 41.07
CA GLU A 377 -6.01 -4.97 40.50
C GLU A 377 -4.49 -5.20 40.54
N HIS A 378 -3.86 -5.36 39.38
CA HIS A 378 -2.45 -5.02 39.17
C HIS A 378 -2.22 -4.65 37.69
N THR A 379 -1.54 -3.51 37.53
CA THR A 379 -1.07 -2.88 36.30
C THR A 379 0.03 -3.71 35.62
N ASP A 380 0.04 -3.65 34.29
CA ASP A 380 1.15 -3.91 33.36
C ASP A 380 2.09 -5.08 33.64
N ASP A 381 1.79 -6.22 33.01
CA ASP A 381 2.81 -7.08 32.39
C ASP A 381 2.14 -8.10 31.46
N CYS A 382 2.71 -8.25 30.25
CA CYS A 382 2.48 -9.39 29.38
C CYS A 382 2.78 -10.69 30.17
N PRO A 383 2.02 -11.79 30.04
CA PRO A 383 2.37 -13.05 30.69
C PRO A 383 3.54 -13.71 29.93
N ALA A 384 4.71 -13.07 29.97
CA ALA A 384 5.98 -13.59 29.49
C ALA A 384 6.74 -14.37 30.58
N ARG A 385 6.07 -14.76 31.67
CA ARG A 385 6.64 -15.61 32.71
C ARG A 385 5.69 -16.76 33.04
N GLY A 386 5.75 -17.79 32.21
CA GLY A 386 5.02 -19.03 32.44
C GLY A 386 5.10 -19.90 31.20
N SER A 387 5.78 -21.02 31.31
CA SER A 387 6.09 -22.01 30.29
C SER A 387 4.86 -22.76 29.74
N ASP A 388 3.80 -22.07 29.33
CA ASP A 388 2.55 -22.71 28.91
C ASP A 388 1.71 -21.98 27.83
N CYS A 389 2.31 -21.09 27.03
CA CYS A 389 1.82 -20.84 25.67
C CYS A 389 2.20 -22.02 24.76
N ARG A 390 1.72 -23.22 25.11
CA ARG A 390 1.86 -24.39 24.25
C ARG A 390 0.80 -24.30 23.16
N TRP A 391 1.26 -24.18 21.93
CA TRP A 391 0.70 -24.84 20.76
C TRP A 391 -0.30 -25.94 21.14
N ARG A 392 -1.59 -25.63 21.12
CA ARG A 392 -2.63 -26.67 21.14
C ARG A 392 -2.88 -27.08 19.70
N SER A 393 -1.96 -27.89 19.20
CA SER A 393 -2.15 -28.72 18.01
C SER A 393 -3.28 -29.70 18.29
N ASN A 394 -4.53 -29.35 18.04
CA ASN A 394 -5.66 -30.30 18.03
C ASN A 394 -6.84 -29.68 17.26
N CYS A 395 -6.60 -29.30 16.01
CA CYS A 395 -7.63 -29.09 14.98
C CYS A 395 -6.96 -29.31 13.61
N VAL A 396 -6.57 -30.56 13.32
CA VAL A 396 -6.31 -31.00 11.94
C VAL A 396 -7.52 -31.82 11.52
N ASP A 397 -8.63 -31.13 11.27
CA ASP A 397 -9.67 -31.70 10.43
C ASP A 397 -9.16 -31.66 8.99
N ALA A 398 -9.41 -32.75 8.26
CA ALA A 398 -8.83 -33.01 6.95
C ALA A 398 -8.98 -31.81 6.00
N LEU A 399 -7.83 -31.36 5.49
CA LEU A 399 -7.69 -30.27 4.54
C LEU A 399 -8.58 -30.51 3.30
N PRO A 400 -9.30 -29.51 2.79
CA PRO A 400 -9.75 -29.57 1.41
C PRO A 400 -8.51 -29.60 0.51
N SER A 401 -8.38 -30.64 -0.33
CA SER A 401 -7.34 -30.67 -1.36
C SER A 401 -7.56 -29.47 -2.28
N ILE A 402 -6.67 -28.49 -2.23
CA ILE A 402 -6.58 -27.50 -3.30
C ILE A 402 -5.99 -28.27 -4.47
N GLY A 403 -6.87 -28.72 -5.38
CA GLY A 403 -6.47 -29.48 -6.56
C GLY A 403 -5.47 -28.67 -7.40
N PRO A 404 -4.62 -29.35 -8.20
CA PRO A 404 -3.64 -28.66 -9.01
C PRO A 404 -4.33 -27.63 -9.92
N PRO A 405 -3.69 -26.48 -10.20
CA PRO A 405 -4.09 -25.72 -11.38
C PRO A 405 -4.02 -26.69 -12.56
N LYS A 406 -5.12 -26.82 -13.32
CA LYS A 406 -5.19 -27.73 -14.46
C LYS A 406 -3.95 -27.51 -15.34
N SER A 407 -3.12 -28.54 -15.39
CA SER A 407 -1.91 -28.57 -16.19
C SER A 407 -2.31 -28.62 -17.65
N ASP A 408 -2.24 -27.49 -18.33
CA ASP A 408 -1.83 -27.47 -19.72
C ASP A 408 -0.59 -26.58 -19.81
N ARG A 409 0.43 -27.10 -20.50
CA ARG A 409 1.71 -26.43 -20.73
C ARG A 409 1.49 -25.03 -21.30
N ALA A 410 1.48 -24.03 -20.44
CA ALA A 410 1.51 -22.63 -20.83
C ALA A 410 2.37 -21.89 -19.80
N ILE A 411 3.48 -21.34 -20.28
CA ILE A 411 4.13 -20.18 -19.67
C ILE A 411 3.01 -19.19 -19.33
N TYR A 412 2.86 -18.88 -18.04
CA TYR A 412 1.77 -18.13 -17.44
C TYR A 412 1.26 -16.98 -18.33
N ARG A 413 0.09 -17.16 -18.95
CA ARG A 413 -0.65 -16.13 -19.69
C ARG A 413 -1.73 -15.57 -18.77
N PHE A 414 -1.65 -14.28 -18.42
CA PHE A 414 -2.78 -13.56 -17.85
C PHE A 414 -3.71 -13.12 -18.97
N GLY A 415 -5.01 -13.32 -18.77
CA GLY A 415 -6.06 -12.79 -19.63
C GLY A 415 -6.95 -13.88 -20.19
N GLU A 416 -8.05 -14.18 -19.49
CA GLU A 416 -9.31 -14.63 -20.09
C GLU A 416 -10.43 -14.61 -19.03
N VAL A 417 -11.10 -13.46 -18.89
CA VAL A 417 -12.52 -13.41 -18.50
C VAL A 417 -13.17 -12.29 -19.31
N ALA A 418 -13.83 -12.68 -20.40
CA ALA A 418 -15.11 -12.11 -20.88
C ALA A 418 -15.31 -12.54 -22.34
N ARG A 419 -16.05 -13.64 -22.54
CA ARG A 419 -16.93 -13.86 -23.69
C ARG A 419 -17.67 -15.18 -23.51
N LYS A 420 -18.94 -15.11 -23.14
CA LYS A 420 -20.03 -15.84 -23.82
C LYS A 420 -21.38 -15.47 -23.23
N GLY A 421 -22.27 -15.04 -24.13
CA GLY A 421 -23.67 -14.75 -23.88
C GLY A 421 -24.30 -14.18 -25.15
N GLU A 422 -24.21 -14.89 -26.27
CA GLU A 422 -25.12 -14.70 -27.41
C GLU A 422 -26.43 -15.44 -27.11
N TYR A 423 -27.56 -14.76 -27.24
CA TYR A 423 -28.82 -15.35 -27.74
C TYR A 423 -29.67 -14.24 -28.38
N ALA A 424 -29.98 -14.46 -29.67
CA ALA A 424 -31.03 -13.89 -30.52
C ALA A 424 -31.01 -12.38 -30.82
#